data_AF-A0A0K8UY74-F1
#
_entry.id   AF-A0A0K8UY74-F1
#
_cell.length_a   1.000
_cell.length_b   1.000
_cell.length_c   1.000
_cell.angle_alpha   90.00
_cell.angle_beta   90.00
_cell.angle_gamma   90.00
#
_symmetry.space_group_name_H-M   'P 1'
#
loop_
_entity.id
_entity.type
_entity.pdbx_description
1 polymer ?
#
loop_
_entity_poly.entity_id
_entity_poly.type
_entity_poly.pdbx_seq_one_letter_code
_entity_poly.pdbx_strand_id
1 'polypeptide(L)'
;MSEVTNENCEQIPESKNETEKECAGEKIVEQAIPDETPKDEKSANVTNDEFNYLKRNEFTSEIYKIEVRNLGYFGIGEFKKLLKSKLNLNMTKIKSPLRKEFAFVCFRSEEDQQRAIETLNGYKWKGKVLQAAAAKASADPLQKRRNEDAQREEKESKPKRQRTSADAICPYAAFPYDEQLQRKSSEMEELLKKFINKLRNTNHAAKKQLNEFKFDGVKASPQINGYRNKNEFTVGKNALGEVVVGFRLGSYADGSVEVSEIQDLPHIPDSAKWAAESFQQFIRDSNFLPFNPEDNSGHIRQLMVRTSAHTGEIMLVVGVYSSNLKDTELATLKQNLKEYYEICADAIKGFKCTSLYYQDVKHREAGQVVSPIEHISGCRSTI
;
A
#
# COMPACT_ATOMS: atom_id res chain seq x y z
N MET A 1 25.45 41.24 41.19
CA MET A 1 26.39 41.76 40.16
C MET A 1 25.57 42.08 38.92
N SER A 2 26.06 42.96 38.06
CA SER A 2 25.29 43.75 37.09
C SER A 2 24.69 43.00 35.90
N GLU A 3 23.45 43.34 35.58
CA GLU A 3 22.93 43.54 34.21
C GLU A 3 22.22 44.92 34.17
N VAL A 4 21.50 45.26 33.08
CA VAL A 4 20.96 46.61 32.71
C VAL A 4 22.13 47.59 32.38
N THR A 5 22.13 48.47 31.35
CA THR A 5 21.09 49.19 30.60
C THR A 5 21.31 49.28 29.06
N ASN A 6 20.30 49.82 28.35
CA ASN A 6 20.31 50.23 26.93
C ASN A 6 21.18 51.48 26.65
N GLU A 7 21.52 51.72 25.37
CA GLU A 7 21.07 52.85 24.49
C GLU A 7 21.92 52.89 23.18
N ASN A 8 21.32 53.00 21.98
CA ASN A 8 21.15 54.20 21.12
C ASN A 8 22.42 55.05 20.87
N CYS A 9 22.72 55.58 19.67
CA CYS A 9 21.97 55.69 18.38
C CYS A 9 22.96 55.62 17.16
N GLU A 10 22.89 56.25 15.96
CA GLU A 10 22.03 57.25 15.28
C GLU A 10 22.27 57.25 13.73
N GLN A 11 21.35 57.86 12.92
CA GLN A 11 21.47 58.41 11.52
C GLN A 11 22.03 57.52 10.35
N ILE A 12 21.52 57.39 9.10
CA ILE A 12 20.66 58.19 8.14
C ILE A 12 21.44 59.33 7.41
N PRO A 13 21.27 59.66 6.08
CA PRO A 13 20.57 59.03 4.93
C PRO A 13 21.59 58.52 3.84
N GLU A 14 21.39 58.24 2.53
CA GLU A 14 20.77 58.89 1.33
C GLU A 14 20.86 57.89 0.12
N SER A 15 20.30 58.07 -1.09
CA SER A 15 19.14 58.81 -1.62
C SER A 15 18.72 58.23 -3.01
N LYS A 16 17.69 58.79 -3.66
CA LYS A 16 16.99 58.25 -4.86
C LYS A 16 17.75 58.43 -6.18
N ASN A 17 17.33 57.70 -7.22
CA ASN A 17 16.85 58.35 -8.46
C ASN A 17 16.05 57.42 -9.39
N GLU A 18 15.03 58.00 -10.03
CA GLU A 18 14.30 57.46 -11.18
C GLU A 18 14.60 58.35 -12.40
N THR A 19 14.69 57.82 -13.62
CA THR A 19 14.32 58.59 -14.83
C THR A 19 14.06 57.68 -16.02
N GLU A 20 13.02 57.98 -16.79
CA GLU A 20 12.68 57.33 -18.05
C GLU A 20 13.44 57.97 -19.24
N LYS A 21 13.53 57.25 -20.38
CA LYS A 21 13.49 57.86 -21.72
C LYS A 21 13.31 56.86 -22.86
N GLU A 22 12.45 57.21 -23.81
CA GLU A 22 12.30 56.55 -25.11
C GLU A 22 13.31 57.08 -26.15
N CYS A 23 13.60 56.29 -27.19
CA CYS A 23 13.38 56.70 -28.60
C CYS A 23 13.52 55.51 -29.57
N ALA A 24 13.09 55.66 -30.83
CA ALA A 24 12.82 54.55 -31.77
C ALA A 24 13.62 54.57 -33.10
N GLY A 25 13.51 53.48 -33.88
CA GLY A 25 14.03 53.30 -35.25
C GLY A 25 14.58 51.87 -35.47
N GLU A 26 13.85 50.90 -36.06
CA GLU A 26 13.51 50.71 -37.49
C GLU A 26 14.73 50.41 -38.41
N LYS A 27 14.70 49.46 -39.37
CA LYS A 27 13.62 48.59 -39.91
C LYS A 27 14.18 47.37 -40.70
N ILE A 28 13.25 46.61 -41.33
CA ILE A 28 13.36 45.52 -42.35
C ILE A 28 12.97 44.14 -41.75
N VAL A 29 11.77 43.55 -41.93
CA VAL A 29 10.90 43.26 -43.14
C VAL A 29 11.50 42.10 -43.96
N GLU A 30 10.83 41.00 -44.33
CA GLU A 30 9.40 40.60 -44.49
C GLU A 30 9.25 39.11 -43.97
N GLN A 31 8.16 38.31 -43.93
CA GLN A 31 6.79 38.22 -44.51
C GLN A 31 5.76 37.64 -43.49
N ALA A 32 4.50 37.48 -43.91
CA ALA A 32 3.43 36.67 -43.26
C ALA A 32 3.12 35.41 -44.12
N ILE A 33 2.08 34.57 -44.00
CA ILE A 33 0.68 34.59 -43.48
C ILE A 33 0.21 33.11 -43.31
N PRO A 34 -1.06 32.75 -42.99
CA PRO A 34 -1.92 33.08 -41.85
C PRO A 34 -2.29 31.84 -40.97
N ASP A 35 -3.15 32.07 -39.98
CA ASP A 35 -3.88 31.12 -39.13
C ASP A 35 -4.87 30.20 -39.89
N GLU A 36 -4.92 28.91 -39.52
CA GLU A 36 -6.13 28.08 -39.51
C GLU A 36 -6.14 27.18 -38.27
N THR A 37 -7.27 27.10 -37.57
CA THR A 37 -7.52 26.12 -36.51
C THR A 37 -8.40 24.96 -37.02
N PRO A 38 -8.12 23.74 -36.56
CA PRO A 38 -9.20 22.84 -36.17
C PRO A 38 -9.07 22.41 -34.71
N LYS A 39 -10.22 22.20 -34.06
CA LYS A 39 -10.28 21.63 -32.71
C LYS A 39 -10.37 20.10 -32.73
N ASP A 40 -10.21 19.56 -31.53
CA ASP A 40 -10.89 18.38 -30.97
C ASP A 40 -10.39 16.97 -31.30
N GLU A 41 -10.54 16.14 -30.25
CA GLU A 41 -10.61 14.68 -30.21
C GLU A 41 -9.49 13.84 -30.88
N LYS A 42 -8.46 13.52 -30.06
CA LYS A 42 -7.95 12.15 -30.00
C LYS A 42 -8.00 11.63 -28.56
N SER A 43 -8.81 10.61 -28.35
CA SER A 43 -8.90 9.91 -27.06
C SER A 43 -7.56 9.27 -26.68
N ALA A 44 -7.19 9.41 -25.41
CA ALA A 44 -6.05 8.70 -24.85
C ALA A 44 -6.39 7.22 -24.67
N ASN A 45 -6.29 6.44 -25.74
CA ASN A 45 -6.34 4.98 -25.69
C ASN A 45 -5.14 4.47 -24.87
N VAL A 46 -5.34 4.30 -23.56
CA VAL A 46 -4.39 3.65 -22.66
C VAL A 46 -4.24 2.21 -23.13
N THR A 47 -3.11 1.90 -23.76
CA THR A 47 -2.81 0.56 -24.26
C THR A 47 -2.64 -0.39 -23.07
N ASN A 48 -3.61 -1.29 -22.91
CA ASN A 48 -3.75 -2.13 -21.72
C ASN A 48 -2.77 -3.32 -21.72
N ASP A 49 -1.48 -3.01 -21.69
CA ASP A 49 -0.36 -3.95 -21.75
C ASP A 49 -0.29 -4.82 -20.47
N GLU A 50 -0.69 -6.09 -20.59
CA GLU A 50 -0.69 -7.09 -19.51
C GLU A 50 0.71 -7.34 -18.89
N PHE A 51 1.78 -6.85 -19.53
CA PHE A 51 3.17 -6.99 -19.12
C PHE A 51 3.83 -5.68 -18.69
N ASN A 52 3.09 -4.56 -18.63
CA ASN A 52 3.65 -3.24 -18.28
C ASN A 52 4.34 -3.23 -16.90
N TYR A 53 3.91 -4.10 -15.99
CA TYR A 53 4.53 -4.29 -14.67
C TYR A 53 6.01 -4.73 -14.73
N LEU A 54 6.49 -5.28 -15.84
CA LEU A 54 7.90 -5.65 -16.05
C LEU A 54 8.81 -4.41 -16.27
N LYS A 55 8.24 -3.24 -16.58
CA LYS A 55 8.96 -2.00 -16.91
C LYS A 55 9.14 -1.05 -15.72
N ARG A 56 8.76 -1.48 -14.51
CA ARG A 56 8.80 -0.65 -13.29
C ARG A 56 10.23 -0.42 -12.81
N ASN A 57 10.45 0.71 -12.10
CA ASN A 57 11.73 1.08 -11.49
C ASN A 57 12.22 0.17 -10.34
N GLU A 58 11.45 -0.85 -9.94
CA GLU A 58 11.81 -1.80 -8.88
C GLU A 58 12.07 -3.22 -9.42
N PHE A 59 12.94 -3.96 -8.73
CA PHE A 59 13.23 -5.35 -9.04
C PHE A 59 11.98 -6.24 -8.97
N THR A 60 11.48 -6.68 -10.13
CA THR A 60 10.43 -7.70 -10.20
C THR A 60 11.03 -9.11 -10.22
N SER A 61 10.43 -10.04 -9.47
CA SER A 61 10.82 -11.46 -9.51
C SER A 61 10.31 -12.21 -10.75
N GLU A 62 9.79 -11.51 -11.76
CA GLU A 62 9.13 -12.10 -12.94
C GLU A 62 9.98 -12.02 -14.21
N ILE A 63 10.84 -10.99 -14.35
CA ILE A 63 11.74 -10.81 -15.51
C ILE A 63 12.74 -11.97 -15.58
N TYR A 64 13.64 -12.08 -14.60
CA TYR A 64 14.70 -13.08 -14.55
C TYR A 64 14.22 -14.40 -13.89
N LYS A 65 13.13 -14.95 -14.42
CA LYS A 65 12.43 -16.14 -13.91
C LYS A 65 12.70 -17.35 -14.81
N ILE A 66 13.05 -18.50 -14.22
CA ILE A 66 13.16 -19.78 -14.94
C ILE A 66 12.09 -20.76 -14.45
N GLU A 67 11.68 -21.68 -15.30
CA GLU A 67 10.88 -22.84 -14.94
C GLU A 67 11.77 -24.08 -14.96
N VAL A 68 11.82 -24.82 -13.84
CA VAL A 68 12.56 -26.06 -13.69
C VAL A 68 11.58 -27.23 -13.56
N ARG A 69 11.55 -28.09 -14.57
CA ARG A 69 10.65 -29.24 -14.69
C ARG A 69 11.36 -30.56 -14.37
N ASN A 70 10.55 -31.62 -14.24
CA ASN A 70 10.98 -32.99 -13.94
C ASN A 70 11.70 -33.14 -12.58
N LEU A 71 11.35 -32.31 -11.59
CA LEU A 71 11.94 -32.36 -10.23
C LEU A 71 11.50 -33.61 -9.43
N GLY A 72 10.39 -34.23 -9.81
CA GLY A 72 9.76 -35.30 -9.01
C GLY A 72 9.24 -34.77 -7.67
N TYR A 73 9.13 -35.62 -6.65
CA TYR A 73 8.74 -35.16 -5.31
C TYR A 73 9.92 -34.51 -4.57
N PHE A 74 9.76 -33.26 -4.13
CA PHE A 74 10.82 -32.52 -3.45
C PHE A 74 10.35 -31.62 -2.29
N GLY A 75 11.30 -31.31 -1.39
CA GLY A 75 11.16 -30.25 -0.39
C GLY A 75 11.78 -28.94 -0.86
N ILE A 76 11.11 -27.80 -0.67
CA ILE A 76 11.63 -26.48 -1.10
C ILE A 76 13.00 -26.19 -0.47
N GLY A 77 13.20 -26.54 0.81
CA GLY A 77 14.49 -26.39 1.48
C GLY A 77 15.60 -27.31 0.94
N GLU A 78 15.24 -28.49 0.41
CA GLU A 78 16.17 -29.43 -0.24
C GLU A 78 16.62 -28.89 -1.61
N PHE A 79 15.67 -28.42 -2.42
CA PHE A 79 15.95 -27.80 -3.71
C PHE A 79 16.74 -26.48 -3.54
N LYS A 80 16.44 -25.69 -2.51
CA LYS A 80 17.25 -24.50 -2.14
C LYS A 80 18.68 -24.86 -1.75
N LYS A 81 18.92 -26.01 -1.10
CA LYS A 81 20.27 -26.53 -0.82
C LYS A 81 21.00 -27.00 -2.09
N LEU A 82 20.31 -27.64 -3.04
CA LEU A 82 20.90 -27.95 -4.34
C LEU A 82 21.38 -26.67 -5.04
N LEU A 83 20.46 -25.72 -5.23
CA LEU A 83 20.71 -24.48 -5.96
C LEU A 83 21.82 -23.63 -5.31
N LYS A 84 21.77 -23.39 -3.98
CA LYS A 84 22.78 -22.55 -3.31
C LYS A 84 24.08 -23.29 -3.00
N SER A 85 24.00 -24.50 -2.44
CA SER A 85 25.15 -25.17 -1.81
C SER A 85 25.85 -26.21 -2.67
N LYS A 86 25.26 -26.60 -3.83
CA LYS A 86 25.94 -27.45 -4.82
C LYS A 86 26.18 -26.75 -6.16
N LEU A 87 25.26 -25.89 -6.59
CA LEU A 87 25.31 -25.23 -7.91
C LEU A 87 25.72 -23.75 -7.83
N ASN A 88 25.89 -23.20 -6.62
CA ASN A 88 26.30 -21.81 -6.35
C ASN A 88 25.43 -20.73 -7.06
N LEU A 89 24.14 -21.02 -7.28
CA LEU A 89 23.22 -20.14 -7.99
C LEU A 89 22.57 -19.11 -7.04
N ASN A 90 22.69 -17.82 -7.38
CA ASN A 90 22.22 -16.68 -6.58
C ASN A 90 20.71 -16.41 -6.73
N MET A 91 19.89 -17.42 -6.41
CA MET A 91 18.44 -17.28 -6.43
C MET A 91 17.93 -16.26 -5.39
N THR A 92 16.96 -15.43 -5.77
CA THR A 92 16.20 -14.60 -4.82
C THR A 92 14.97 -15.33 -4.28
N LYS A 93 14.25 -16.08 -5.12
CA LYS A 93 12.96 -16.69 -4.76
C LYS A 93 12.78 -18.06 -5.41
N ILE A 94 12.07 -18.95 -4.73
CA ILE A 94 11.54 -20.20 -5.27
C ILE A 94 10.02 -20.19 -5.05
N LYS A 95 9.23 -20.48 -6.09
CA LYS A 95 7.81 -20.86 -5.99
C LYS A 95 7.64 -22.27 -6.56
N SER A 96 6.63 -23.01 -6.10
CA SER A 96 6.23 -24.29 -6.70
C SER A 96 4.72 -24.50 -6.49
N PRO A 97 3.98 -25.09 -7.45
CA PRO A 97 2.55 -25.37 -7.29
C PRO A 97 2.29 -26.46 -6.23
N LEU A 98 1.02 -26.62 -5.81
CA LEU A 98 0.65 -27.63 -4.80
C LEU A 98 1.10 -29.06 -5.16
N ARG A 99 1.11 -29.43 -6.45
CA ARG A 99 1.54 -30.75 -6.93
C ARG A 99 3.07 -30.93 -7.03
N LYS A 100 3.86 -29.86 -6.92
CA LYS A 100 5.33 -29.85 -6.93
C LYS A 100 6.03 -30.59 -8.07
N GLU A 101 5.41 -30.72 -9.25
CA GLU A 101 6.05 -31.38 -10.40
C GLU A 101 7.16 -30.51 -11.05
N PHE A 102 7.07 -29.19 -10.83
CA PHE A 102 8.00 -28.16 -11.31
C PHE A 102 8.15 -27.03 -10.28
N ALA A 103 9.15 -26.17 -10.48
CA ALA A 103 9.41 -24.98 -9.67
C ALA A 103 9.73 -23.77 -10.56
N PHE A 104 9.34 -22.58 -10.10
CA PHE A 104 9.87 -21.33 -10.61
C PHE A 104 11.01 -20.84 -9.71
N VAL A 105 12.12 -20.45 -10.31
CA VAL A 105 13.27 -19.86 -9.60
C VAL A 105 13.52 -18.47 -10.19
N CYS A 106 13.68 -17.47 -9.32
CA CYS A 106 13.82 -16.06 -9.69
C CYS A 106 15.21 -15.55 -9.33
N PHE A 107 15.88 -14.89 -10.28
CA PHE A 107 17.24 -14.35 -10.17
C PHE A 107 17.23 -12.82 -10.14
N ARG A 108 18.40 -12.19 -9.93
CA ARG A 108 18.53 -10.72 -9.89
C ARG A 108 18.91 -10.09 -11.22
N SER A 109 19.55 -10.84 -12.10
CA SER A 109 20.03 -10.38 -13.41
C SER A 109 19.92 -11.48 -14.46
N GLU A 110 20.10 -11.10 -15.72
CA GLU A 110 20.05 -12.00 -16.87
C GLU A 110 21.19 -13.03 -16.85
N GLU A 111 22.38 -12.64 -16.39
CA GLU A 111 23.55 -13.54 -16.31
C GLU A 111 23.37 -14.60 -15.22
N ASP A 112 22.69 -14.28 -14.11
CA ASP A 112 22.29 -15.30 -13.12
C ASP A 112 21.20 -16.23 -13.69
N GLN A 113 20.24 -15.71 -14.46
CA GLN A 113 19.19 -16.50 -15.11
C GLN A 113 19.77 -17.48 -16.13
N GLN A 114 20.63 -16.98 -17.03
CA GLN A 114 21.23 -17.77 -18.11
C GLN A 114 22.18 -18.83 -17.56
N ARG A 115 23.07 -18.49 -16.62
CA ARG A 115 23.91 -19.48 -15.93
C ARG A 115 23.08 -20.55 -15.21
N ALA A 116 21.93 -20.18 -14.65
CA ALA A 116 21.04 -21.15 -14.03
C ALA A 116 20.35 -22.07 -15.04
N ILE A 117 19.95 -21.58 -16.23
CA ILE A 117 19.43 -22.40 -17.33
C ILE A 117 20.50 -23.41 -17.77
N GLU A 118 21.70 -22.95 -18.08
CA GLU A 118 22.84 -23.77 -18.53
C GLU A 118 23.25 -24.82 -17.48
N THR A 119 23.25 -24.45 -16.20
CA THR A 119 23.66 -25.35 -15.09
C THR A 119 22.59 -26.39 -14.75
N LEU A 120 21.30 -26.08 -14.93
CA LEU A 120 20.19 -26.96 -14.53
C LEU A 120 19.63 -27.81 -15.68
N ASN A 121 19.69 -27.33 -16.92
CA ASN A 121 19.17 -28.07 -18.06
C ASN A 121 20.08 -29.27 -18.38
N GLY A 122 19.54 -30.49 -18.29
CA GLY A 122 20.34 -31.72 -18.39
C GLY A 122 20.91 -32.22 -17.05
N TYR A 123 20.80 -31.45 -15.96
CA TYR A 123 21.35 -31.85 -14.65
C TYR A 123 20.63 -33.09 -14.09
N LYS A 124 21.38 -34.09 -13.61
CA LYS A 124 20.82 -35.31 -13.01
C LYS A 124 20.56 -35.13 -11.51
N TRP A 125 19.29 -35.07 -11.12
CA TRP A 125 18.86 -35.01 -9.71
C TRP A 125 17.80 -36.07 -9.42
N LYS A 126 17.95 -36.81 -8.31
CA LYS A 126 17.03 -37.89 -7.89
C LYS A 126 16.70 -38.92 -8.99
N GLY A 127 17.68 -39.27 -9.82
CA GLY A 127 17.51 -40.19 -10.96
C GLY A 127 16.77 -39.59 -12.17
N LYS A 128 16.33 -38.33 -12.09
CA LYS A 128 15.68 -37.59 -13.18
C LYS A 128 16.65 -36.60 -13.82
N VAL A 129 16.49 -36.37 -15.13
CA VAL A 129 17.17 -35.28 -15.85
C VAL A 129 16.28 -34.05 -15.74
N LEU A 130 16.79 -32.98 -15.12
CA LEU A 130 16.08 -31.72 -15.00
C LEU A 130 16.03 -31.00 -16.36
N GLN A 131 14.93 -30.29 -16.57
CA GLN A 131 14.75 -29.41 -17.73
C GLN A 131 14.59 -27.99 -17.19
N ALA A 132 15.41 -27.06 -17.66
CA ALA A 132 15.34 -25.65 -17.25
C ALA A 132 15.24 -24.76 -18.49
N ALA A 133 14.34 -23.78 -18.42
CA ALA A 133 14.12 -22.80 -19.49
C ALA A 133 13.67 -21.46 -18.88
N ALA A 134 13.81 -20.37 -19.63
CA ALA A 134 13.18 -19.10 -19.27
C ALA A 134 11.67 -19.31 -19.11
N ALA A 135 11.12 -18.90 -17.97
CA ALA A 135 9.70 -19.03 -17.72
C ALA A 135 8.95 -17.92 -18.48
N LYS A 136 7.81 -18.26 -19.08
CA LYS A 136 6.92 -17.24 -19.64
C LYS A 136 6.50 -16.27 -18.52
N ALA A 137 6.52 -14.96 -18.83
CA ALA A 137 5.95 -13.96 -17.96
C ALA A 137 4.47 -14.31 -17.69
N SER A 138 4.00 -14.10 -16.45
CA SER A 138 2.56 -14.15 -16.20
C SER A 138 1.94 -12.85 -16.73
N ALA A 139 0.75 -12.92 -17.32
CA ALA A 139 -0.11 -11.73 -17.35
C ALA A 139 -0.33 -11.24 -15.91
N ASP A 140 -0.38 -9.93 -15.71
CA ASP A 140 -0.61 -9.35 -14.39
C ASP A 140 -1.98 -9.82 -13.82
N PRO A 141 -2.05 -10.29 -12.55
CA PRO A 141 -3.30 -10.76 -11.94
C PRO A 141 -4.45 -9.74 -11.95
N LEU A 142 -4.13 -8.45 -11.84
CA LEU A 142 -5.09 -7.34 -11.87
C LEU A 142 -5.64 -7.16 -13.28
N GLN A 143 -4.75 -7.10 -14.27
CA GLN A 143 -5.12 -6.95 -15.69
C GLN A 143 -5.96 -8.13 -16.16
N LYS A 144 -5.49 -9.35 -15.87
CA LYS A 144 -6.23 -10.56 -16.16
C LYS A 144 -7.63 -10.56 -15.54
N ARG A 145 -7.80 -10.04 -14.31
CA ARG A 145 -9.12 -9.93 -13.68
C ARG A 145 -10.02 -8.91 -14.34
N ARG A 146 -9.52 -7.72 -14.64
CA ARG A 146 -10.28 -6.70 -15.39
C ARG A 146 -10.74 -7.23 -16.75
N ASN A 147 -9.86 -7.93 -17.47
CA ASN A 147 -10.16 -8.57 -18.75
C ASN A 147 -11.19 -9.72 -18.58
N GLU A 148 -11.10 -10.54 -17.53
CA GLU A 148 -12.09 -11.59 -17.21
C GLU A 148 -13.48 -11.03 -16.83
N ASP A 149 -13.55 -9.89 -16.12
CA ASP A 149 -14.81 -9.30 -15.67
C ASP A 149 -15.48 -8.40 -16.70
N ALA A 150 -14.73 -7.67 -17.53
CA ALA A 150 -15.27 -6.94 -18.69
C ALA A 150 -15.96 -7.91 -19.68
N GLN A 151 -15.31 -9.04 -20.00
CA GLN A 151 -15.89 -10.11 -20.82
C GLN A 151 -17.11 -10.81 -20.20
N ARG A 152 -17.47 -10.52 -18.95
CA ARG A 152 -18.72 -10.96 -18.31
C ARG A 152 -19.77 -9.86 -18.32
N GLU A 153 -19.39 -8.61 -18.11
CA GLU A 153 -20.30 -7.46 -18.17
C GLU A 153 -20.80 -7.20 -19.60
N GLU A 154 -20.03 -7.55 -20.63
CA GLU A 154 -20.51 -7.67 -22.02
C GLU A 154 -21.59 -8.74 -22.24
N LYS A 155 -21.75 -9.70 -21.31
CA LYS A 155 -22.65 -10.86 -21.43
C LYS A 155 -23.79 -10.87 -20.42
N GLU A 156 -23.64 -10.18 -19.29
CA GLU A 156 -24.62 -10.09 -18.20
C GLU A 156 -25.12 -8.64 -18.10
N SER A 157 -26.34 -8.39 -18.57
CA SER A 157 -26.96 -7.05 -18.66
C SER A 157 -27.41 -6.45 -17.32
N LYS A 158 -26.69 -6.72 -16.23
CA LYS A 158 -26.94 -6.19 -14.89
C LYS A 158 -25.64 -5.66 -14.28
N PRO A 159 -25.56 -4.38 -13.87
CA PRO A 159 -24.38 -3.87 -13.19
C PRO A 159 -24.19 -4.60 -11.86
N LYS A 160 -22.96 -5.07 -11.61
CA LYS A 160 -22.58 -5.62 -10.30
C LYS A 160 -22.68 -4.49 -9.27
N ARG A 161 -23.24 -4.77 -8.09
CA ARG A 161 -23.18 -3.83 -6.96
C ARG A 161 -21.70 -3.56 -6.63
N GLN A 162 -21.28 -2.31 -6.67
CA GLN A 162 -19.96 -1.90 -6.21
C GLN A 162 -19.78 -2.27 -4.73
N ARG A 163 -18.62 -2.83 -4.39
CA ARG A 163 -18.29 -3.24 -3.02
C ARG A 163 -18.00 -2.00 -2.18
N THR A 164 -18.49 -1.95 -0.95
CA THR A 164 -18.23 -0.83 -0.03
C THR A 164 -17.09 -1.12 0.95
N SER A 165 -16.54 -0.09 1.59
CA SER A 165 -15.63 -0.26 2.75
C SER A 165 -16.24 -1.11 3.87
N ALA A 166 -17.57 -1.05 4.06
CA ALA A 166 -18.28 -1.89 5.01
C ALA A 166 -18.29 -3.37 4.59
N ASP A 167 -18.53 -3.68 3.32
CA ASP A 167 -18.44 -5.05 2.76
C ASP A 167 -17.00 -5.62 2.76
N ALA A 168 -15.99 -4.77 2.92
CA ALA A 168 -14.60 -5.17 3.03
C ALA A 168 -14.15 -5.46 4.48
N ILE A 169 -14.63 -4.69 5.46
CA ILE A 169 -14.05 -4.63 6.81
C ILE A 169 -15.06 -4.89 7.93
N CYS A 170 -16.35 -4.67 7.68
CA CYS A 170 -17.42 -4.75 8.68
C CYS A 170 -18.52 -5.75 8.27
N PRO A 171 -18.21 -7.04 8.03
CA PRO A 171 -19.14 -8.01 7.44
C PRO A 171 -20.42 -8.28 8.29
N TYR A 172 -20.42 -7.88 9.56
CA TYR A 172 -21.60 -7.98 10.44
C TYR A 172 -22.28 -6.62 10.74
N ALA A 173 -21.83 -5.49 10.18
CA ALA A 173 -22.39 -4.17 10.54
C ALA A 173 -23.87 -3.97 10.14
N ALA A 174 -24.39 -4.79 9.22
CA ALA A 174 -25.81 -4.82 8.87
C ALA A 174 -26.71 -5.46 9.95
N PHE A 175 -26.13 -6.13 10.97
CA PHE A 175 -26.88 -6.80 12.02
C PHE A 175 -26.81 -6.03 13.35
N PRO A 176 -27.92 -5.94 14.12
CA PRO A 176 -27.91 -5.44 15.50
C PRO A 176 -26.87 -6.16 16.36
N TYR A 177 -26.27 -5.45 17.32
CA TYR A 177 -25.08 -5.93 18.02
C TYR A 177 -25.29 -7.28 18.74
N ASP A 178 -26.46 -7.48 19.35
CA ASP A 178 -26.81 -8.73 20.03
C ASP A 178 -26.92 -9.91 19.05
N GLU A 179 -27.42 -9.67 17.83
CA GLU A 179 -27.44 -10.69 16.78
C GLU A 179 -26.01 -11.03 16.32
N GLN A 180 -25.10 -10.05 16.29
CA GLN A 180 -23.68 -10.33 16.04
C GLN A 180 -23.06 -11.19 17.13
N LEU A 181 -23.40 -10.95 18.41
CA LEU A 181 -22.92 -11.75 19.54
C LEU A 181 -23.48 -13.18 19.50
N GLN A 182 -24.76 -13.34 19.17
CA GLN A 182 -25.41 -14.64 18.97
C GLN A 182 -24.76 -15.42 17.82
N ARG A 183 -24.59 -14.81 16.64
CA ARG A 183 -23.93 -15.42 15.47
C ARG A 183 -22.52 -15.90 15.82
N LYS A 184 -21.68 -15.03 16.39
CA LYS A 184 -20.31 -15.36 16.82
C LYS A 184 -20.28 -16.49 17.87
N SER A 185 -21.26 -16.53 18.78
CA SER A 185 -21.35 -17.59 19.79
C SER A 185 -21.72 -18.94 19.17
N SER A 186 -22.74 -18.98 18.29
CA SER A 186 -23.16 -20.19 17.58
C SER A 186 -22.08 -20.76 16.66
N GLU A 187 -21.41 -19.89 15.89
CA GLU A 187 -20.28 -20.27 15.03
C GLU A 187 -19.13 -20.89 15.86
N MET A 188 -18.80 -20.29 17.01
CA MET A 188 -17.77 -20.79 17.93
C MET A 188 -18.17 -22.11 18.58
N GLU A 189 -19.43 -22.26 19.02
CA GLU A 189 -19.95 -23.52 19.55
C GLU A 189 -19.86 -24.66 18.54
N GLU A 190 -20.26 -24.43 17.29
CA GLU A 190 -20.13 -25.43 16.23
C GLU A 190 -18.68 -25.83 15.99
N LEU A 191 -17.77 -24.86 15.96
CA LEU A 191 -16.34 -25.10 15.77
C LEU A 191 -15.75 -25.90 16.93
N LEU A 192 -16.10 -25.55 18.17
CA LEU A 192 -15.71 -26.28 19.38
C LEU A 192 -16.26 -27.70 19.40
N LYS A 193 -17.54 -27.91 19.06
CA LYS A 193 -18.15 -29.26 18.92
C LYS A 193 -17.38 -30.11 17.90
N LYS A 194 -16.98 -29.54 16.75
CA LYS A 194 -16.16 -30.21 15.72
C LYS A 194 -14.76 -30.56 16.24
N PHE A 195 -14.08 -29.64 16.95
CA PHE A 195 -12.77 -29.91 17.55
C PHE A 195 -12.81 -30.94 18.69
N ILE A 196 -13.75 -30.82 19.63
CA ILE A 196 -13.92 -31.73 20.77
C ILE A 196 -14.16 -33.16 20.29
N ASN A 197 -15.03 -33.35 19.30
CA ASN A 197 -15.29 -34.68 18.73
C ASN A 197 -14.03 -35.28 18.06
N LYS A 198 -13.24 -34.46 17.35
CA LYS A 198 -11.97 -34.92 16.76
C LYS A 198 -10.94 -35.30 17.83
N LEU A 199 -10.76 -34.46 18.85
CA LEU A 199 -9.84 -34.70 19.96
C LEU A 199 -10.24 -35.95 20.77
N ARG A 200 -11.54 -36.17 21.01
CA ARG A 200 -12.07 -37.35 21.72
C ARG A 200 -11.71 -38.66 21.00
N ASN A 201 -11.65 -38.62 19.67
CA ASN A 201 -11.31 -39.76 18.83
C ASN A 201 -9.78 -39.97 18.73
N THR A 202 -8.97 -38.90 18.70
CA THR A 202 -7.50 -39.00 18.65
C THR A 202 -6.87 -39.30 20.01
N ASN A 203 -7.41 -38.77 21.12
CA ASN A 203 -6.89 -38.97 22.48
C ASN A 203 -8.02 -39.42 23.42
N HIS A 204 -8.11 -40.73 23.67
CA HIS A 204 -9.11 -41.28 24.56
C HIS A 204 -8.89 -40.96 26.05
N ALA A 205 -7.65 -40.67 26.49
CA ALA A 205 -7.39 -40.30 27.88
C ALA A 205 -7.98 -38.92 28.23
N ALA A 206 -8.11 -38.02 27.25
CA ALA A 206 -8.74 -36.71 27.41
C ALA A 206 -10.28 -36.73 27.44
N LYS A 207 -10.92 -37.91 27.33
CA LYS A 207 -12.39 -38.06 27.22
C LYS A 207 -13.16 -37.38 28.35
N LYS A 208 -12.66 -37.42 29.58
CA LYS A 208 -13.34 -36.81 30.74
C LYS A 208 -13.32 -35.29 30.67
N GLN A 209 -12.14 -34.70 30.53
CA GLN A 209 -11.91 -33.26 30.46
C GLN A 209 -12.63 -32.63 29.26
N LEU A 210 -12.66 -33.32 28.12
CA LEU A 210 -13.40 -32.91 26.92
C LEU A 210 -14.93 -32.95 27.05
N ASN A 211 -15.46 -33.67 28.04
CA ASN A 211 -16.90 -33.67 28.37
C ASN A 211 -17.26 -32.62 29.45
N GLU A 212 -16.28 -32.22 30.27
CA GLU A 212 -16.41 -31.18 31.30
C GLU A 212 -16.19 -29.76 30.75
N PHE A 213 -15.57 -29.64 29.56
CA PHE A 213 -15.35 -28.38 28.87
C PHE A 213 -16.66 -27.62 28.58
N LYS A 214 -16.67 -26.32 28.91
CA LYS A 214 -17.78 -25.39 28.65
C LYS A 214 -17.27 -24.17 27.88
N PHE A 215 -18.17 -23.55 27.13
CA PHE A 215 -17.94 -22.28 26.46
C PHE A 215 -18.78 -21.21 27.16
N ASP A 216 -18.13 -20.19 27.71
CA ASP A 216 -18.78 -19.12 28.50
C ASP A 216 -19.44 -18.03 27.63
N GLY A 217 -19.58 -18.27 26.32
CA GLY A 217 -20.11 -17.31 25.36
C GLY A 217 -19.11 -16.25 24.89
N VAL A 218 -19.56 -15.38 23.98
CA VAL A 218 -18.79 -14.21 23.51
C VAL A 218 -19.03 -13.03 24.44
N LYS A 219 -17.98 -12.51 25.07
CA LYS A 219 -18.06 -11.28 25.88
C LYS A 219 -18.30 -10.07 24.99
N ALA A 220 -19.30 -9.26 25.33
CA ALA A 220 -19.60 -8.00 24.67
C ALA A 220 -18.46 -6.98 24.85
N SER A 221 -18.27 -6.10 23.86
CA SER A 221 -17.41 -4.93 23.99
C SER A 221 -18.12 -3.83 24.79
N PRO A 222 -17.45 -3.10 25.69
CA PRO A 222 -18.04 -1.91 26.34
C PRO A 222 -18.28 -0.76 25.35
N GLN A 223 -17.67 -0.80 24.17
CA GLN A 223 -17.79 0.22 23.13
C GLN A 223 -17.93 -0.45 21.75
N ILE A 224 -19.00 -0.13 21.03
CA ILE A 224 -19.33 -0.74 19.72
C ILE A 224 -19.05 0.19 18.52
N ASN A 225 -18.96 1.50 18.75
CA ASN A 225 -18.62 2.52 17.75
C ASN A 225 -17.33 3.25 18.15
N GLY A 226 -16.49 3.60 17.19
CA GLY A 226 -15.23 4.35 17.40
C GLY A 226 -14.14 3.61 18.19
N TYR A 227 -14.29 2.31 18.44
CA TYR A 227 -13.39 1.55 19.34
C TYR A 227 -11.98 1.32 18.79
N ARG A 228 -11.72 1.60 17.50
CA ARG A 228 -10.45 1.25 16.85
C ARG A 228 -9.38 2.33 17.04
N ASN A 229 -8.54 2.14 18.04
CA ASN A 229 -7.42 3.03 18.40
C ASN A 229 -6.21 3.01 17.44
N LYS A 230 -6.09 2.01 16.54
CA LYS A 230 -5.12 2.01 15.42
C LYS A 230 -5.83 1.72 14.09
N ASN A 231 -5.77 2.72 13.20
CA ASN A 231 -6.26 2.66 11.84
C ASN A 231 -5.08 2.78 10.86
N GLU A 232 -5.21 2.16 9.69
CA GLU A 232 -4.15 2.15 8.68
C GLU A 232 -4.83 2.24 7.31
N PHE A 233 -4.89 3.47 6.81
CA PHE A 233 -5.63 3.85 5.61
C PHE A 233 -4.69 3.84 4.40
N THR A 234 -5.18 3.36 3.26
CA THR A 234 -4.50 3.51 1.97
C THR A 234 -4.79 4.89 1.41
N VAL A 235 -3.79 5.55 0.82
CA VAL A 235 -4.01 6.72 -0.05
C VAL A 235 -4.07 6.22 -1.48
N GLY A 236 -5.10 6.59 -2.23
CA GLY A 236 -5.30 6.13 -3.60
C GLY A 236 -6.38 6.92 -4.32
N LYS A 237 -7.10 6.26 -5.22
CA LYS A 237 -8.20 6.86 -5.99
C LYS A 237 -9.49 6.06 -5.85
N ASN A 238 -10.62 6.76 -5.87
CA ASN A 238 -11.96 6.18 -6.01
C ASN A 238 -12.29 5.90 -7.50
N ALA A 239 -13.47 5.34 -7.78
CA ALA A 239 -13.94 5.11 -9.16
C ALA A 239 -14.07 6.38 -10.02
N LEU A 240 -14.16 7.58 -9.42
CA LEU A 240 -14.17 8.86 -10.13
C LEU A 240 -12.74 9.38 -10.44
N GLY A 241 -11.71 8.69 -9.97
CA GLY A 241 -10.30 9.07 -10.16
C GLY A 241 -9.80 10.15 -9.19
N GLU A 242 -10.61 10.55 -8.22
CA GLU A 242 -10.30 11.54 -7.19
C GLU A 242 -9.41 10.96 -6.10
N VAL A 243 -8.57 11.79 -5.47
CA VAL A 243 -7.71 11.35 -4.36
C VAL A 243 -8.55 11.07 -3.11
N VAL A 244 -8.43 9.85 -2.57
CA VAL A 244 -9.11 9.42 -1.33
C VAL A 244 -8.14 8.79 -0.35
N VAL A 245 -8.32 9.08 0.95
CA VAL A 245 -7.64 8.41 2.08
C VAL A 245 -8.66 7.52 2.79
N GLY A 246 -8.48 6.20 2.69
CA GLY A 246 -9.46 5.26 3.23
C GLY A 246 -9.06 3.80 3.10
N PHE A 247 -9.97 2.95 2.63
CA PHE A 247 -9.73 1.50 2.54
C PHE A 247 -9.88 0.97 1.11
N ARG A 248 -9.01 0.03 0.74
CA ARG A 248 -9.11 -0.67 -0.55
C ARG A 248 -10.31 -1.61 -0.58
N LEU A 249 -11.09 -1.50 -1.64
CA LEU A 249 -12.29 -2.32 -1.86
C LEU A 249 -11.98 -3.76 -2.29
N GLY A 250 -10.84 -3.98 -2.96
CA GLY A 250 -10.37 -5.30 -3.38
C GLY A 250 -8.86 -5.44 -3.31
N SER A 251 -8.39 -6.69 -3.38
CA SER A 251 -6.96 -6.95 -3.53
C SER A 251 -6.54 -6.76 -5.00
N TYR A 252 -5.23 -6.60 -5.21
CA TYR A 252 -4.65 -6.52 -6.55
C TYR A 252 -4.90 -7.81 -7.37
N ALA A 253 -5.11 -8.95 -6.72
CA ALA A 253 -5.47 -10.21 -7.39
C ALA A 253 -6.97 -10.35 -7.72
N ASP A 254 -7.78 -9.35 -7.33
CA ASP A 254 -9.22 -9.26 -7.60
C ASP A 254 -9.55 -8.17 -8.64
N GLY A 255 -8.56 -7.61 -9.34
CA GLY A 255 -8.76 -6.58 -10.38
C GLY A 255 -8.95 -5.15 -9.87
N SER A 256 -8.99 -4.92 -8.55
CA SER A 256 -9.24 -3.59 -7.95
C SER A 256 -8.03 -3.02 -7.20
N VAL A 257 -7.75 -1.73 -7.46
CA VAL A 257 -6.89 -0.86 -6.66
C VAL A 257 -7.68 0.26 -5.96
N GLU A 258 -9.00 0.27 -6.13
CA GLU A 258 -9.88 1.37 -5.72
C GLU A 258 -9.88 1.54 -4.20
N VAL A 259 -9.77 2.80 -3.75
CA VAL A 259 -9.89 3.22 -2.35
C VAL A 259 -11.23 3.93 -2.15
N SER A 260 -11.97 3.50 -1.15
CA SER A 260 -13.25 4.08 -0.73
C SER A 260 -13.12 4.75 0.63
N GLU A 261 -13.99 5.74 0.87
CA GLU A 261 -14.00 6.56 2.08
C GLU A 261 -14.41 5.77 3.34
N ILE A 262 -14.30 6.46 4.48
CA ILE A 262 -14.42 5.87 5.82
C ILE A 262 -15.43 6.56 6.74
N GLN A 263 -16.10 7.61 6.26
CA GLN A 263 -16.91 8.49 7.11
C GLN A 263 -18.09 7.75 7.77
N ASP A 264 -18.75 6.85 7.04
CA ASP A 264 -19.86 6.04 7.56
C ASP A 264 -19.43 4.80 8.37
N LEU A 265 -18.12 4.53 8.50
CA LEU A 265 -17.65 3.32 9.16
C LEU A 265 -17.80 3.43 10.69
N PRO A 266 -18.62 2.56 11.33
CA PRO A 266 -18.96 2.73 12.74
C PRO A 266 -17.78 2.48 13.68
N HIS A 267 -16.82 1.64 13.28
CA HIS A 267 -15.70 1.24 14.12
C HIS A 267 -14.54 2.26 14.18
N ILE A 268 -14.51 3.24 13.27
CA ILE A 268 -13.48 4.28 13.19
C ILE A 268 -13.89 5.45 14.10
N PRO A 269 -13.04 5.93 15.03
CA PRO A 269 -13.34 7.12 15.83
C PRO A 269 -13.28 8.39 14.99
N ASP A 270 -14.09 9.39 15.34
CA ASP A 270 -14.16 10.69 14.65
C ASP A 270 -12.79 11.40 14.53
N SER A 271 -11.92 11.26 15.52
CA SER A 271 -10.55 11.79 15.46
C SER A 271 -9.68 11.11 14.39
N ALA A 272 -9.93 9.84 14.08
CA ALA A 272 -9.28 9.15 12.97
C ALA A 272 -9.94 9.41 11.61
N LYS A 273 -11.23 9.77 11.58
CA LYS A 273 -11.92 10.28 10.38
C LYS A 273 -11.37 11.65 9.98
N TRP A 274 -11.33 12.59 10.92
CA TRP A 274 -10.68 13.90 10.77
C TRP A 274 -9.23 13.79 10.31
N ALA A 275 -8.46 12.85 10.86
CA ALA A 275 -7.07 12.63 10.45
C ALA A 275 -6.94 12.13 9.00
N ALA A 276 -7.87 11.31 8.52
CA ALA A 276 -7.89 10.89 7.12
C ALA A 276 -8.33 12.03 6.19
N GLU A 277 -9.32 12.81 6.59
CA GLU A 277 -9.91 13.91 5.82
C GLU A 277 -8.96 15.11 5.69
N SER A 278 -8.32 15.54 6.79
CA SER A 278 -7.27 16.57 6.76
C SER A 278 -6.07 16.12 5.93
N PHE A 279 -5.67 14.84 6.01
CA PHE A 279 -4.61 14.33 5.15
C PHE A 279 -5.02 14.22 3.68
N GLN A 280 -6.27 13.84 3.40
CA GLN A 280 -6.83 13.83 2.04
C GLN A 280 -6.80 15.22 1.43
N GLN A 281 -7.14 16.26 2.21
CA GLN A 281 -7.06 17.64 1.77
C GLN A 281 -5.60 18.09 1.55
N PHE A 282 -4.71 17.83 2.50
CA PHE A 282 -3.26 18.10 2.34
C PHE A 282 -2.68 17.47 1.06
N ILE A 283 -3.07 16.24 0.70
CA ILE A 283 -2.61 15.61 -0.54
C ILE A 283 -3.23 16.29 -1.78
N ARG A 284 -4.53 16.62 -1.76
CA ARG A 284 -5.21 17.34 -2.86
C ARG A 284 -4.63 18.73 -3.12
N ASP A 285 -4.18 19.42 -2.07
CA ASP A 285 -3.54 20.75 -2.14
C ASP A 285 -2.03 20.67 -2.48
N SER A 286 -1.49 19.47 -2.71
CA SER A 286 -0.06 19.24 -2.95
C SER A 286 0.24 18.64 -4.32
N ASN A 287 1.49 18.78 -4.75
CA ASN A 287 2.02 18.11 -5.95
C ASN A 287 2.30 16.60 -5.74
N PHE A 288 2.05 16.04 -4.55
CA PHE A 288 2.44 14.66 -4.20
C PHE A 288 1.34 13.64 -4.52
N LEU A 289 1.43 13.01 -5.70
CA LEU A 289 0.48 11.98 -6.11
C LEU A 289 0.41 10.76 -5.17
N PRO A 290 -0.78 10.14 -4.99
CA PRO A 290 -0.93 8.83 -4.37
C PRO A 290 -0.11 7.74 -5.08
N PHE A 291 0.35 6.74 -4.33
CA PHE A 291 1.12 5.63 -4.87
C PHE A 291 0.23 4.66 -5.66
N ASN A 292 0.53 4.45 -6.94
CA ASN A 292 -0.19 3.53 -7.79
C ASN A 292 0.55 2.18 -7.89
N PRO A 293 -0.04 1.05 -7.43
CA PRO A 293 0.60 -0.26 -7.46
C PRO A 293 0.60 -0.93 -8.84
N GLU A 294 0.06 -0.31 -9.89
CA GLU A 294 -0.01 -0.86 -11.28
C GLU A 294 1.26 -0.57 -12.11
N ASP A 295 1.90 0.56 -11.83
CA ASP A 295 3.10 1.11 -12.48
C ASP A 295 4.22 1.43 -11.47
N ASN A 296 3.98 1.25 -10.16
CA ASN A 296 4.73 1.86 -9.06
C ASN A 296 4.75 3.41 -9.14
N SER A 297 3.65 3.99 -9.63
CA SER A 297 3.36 5.42 -9.75
C SER A 297 3.44 6.20 -8.43
N GLY A 298 3.60 7.53 -8.48
CA GLY A 298 3.40 8.44 -7.34
C GLY A 298 4.26 8.17 -6.10
N HIS A 299 3.80 8.66 -4.94
CA HIS A 299 4.65 8.80 -3.74
C HIS A 299 3.93 8.42 -2.43
N ILE A 300 2.69 8.86 -2.22
CA ILE A 300 2.02 8.76 -0.93
C ILE A 300 1.16 7.51 -0.87
N ARG A 301 1.50 6.56 0.01
CA ARG A 301 0.94 5.20 -0.04
C ARG A 301 -0.07 4.90 1.07
N GLN A 302 0.19 5.37 2.28
CA GLN A 302 -0.70 5.10 3.43
C GLN A 302 -0.59 6.16 4.54
N LEU A 303 -1.66 6.28 5.33
CA LEU A 303 -1.68 7.01 6.60
C LEU A 303 -2.02 6.02 7.72
N MET A 304 -1.11 5.85 8.68
CA MET A 304 -1.41 5.13 9.91
C MET A 304 -1.77 6.15 11.00
N VAL A 305 -2.95 5.99 11.59
CA VAL A 305 -3.48 6.88 12.63
C VAL A 305 -3.64 6.10 13.92
N ARG A 306 -3.08 6.63 15.01
CA ARG A 306 -3.29 6.14 16.38
C ARG A 306 -4.01 7.22 17.19
N THR A 307 -5.02 6.81 17.96
CA THR A 307 -5.84 7.71 18.77
C THR A 307 -5.95 7.21 20.20
N SER A 308 -5.78 8.10 21.18
CA SER A 308 -5.94 7.78 22.60
C SER A 308 -7.31 8.22 23.10
N ALA A 309 -8.17 7.26 23.45
CA ALA A 309 -9.49 7.56 24.04
C ALA A 309 -9.40 8.13 25.48
N HIS A 310 -8.22 8.07 26.12
CA HIS A 310 -8.02 8.57 27.48
C HIS A 310 -7.40 9.98 27.53
N THR A 311 -6.45 10.26 26.63
CA THR A 311 -5.72 11.55 26.59
C THR A 311 -6.14 12.45 25.42
N GLY A 312 -6.98 11.96 24.49
CA GLY A 312 -7.40 12.68 23.28
C GLY A 312 -6.34 12.75 22.17
N GLU A 313 -5.10 12.32 22.45
CA GLU A 313 -3.95 12.48 21.57
C GLU A 313 -4.11 11.72 20.23
N ILE A 314 -3.64 12.35 19.15
CA ILE A 314 -3.66 11.82 17.78
C ILE A 314 -2.22 11.74 17.26
N MET A 315 -1.77 10.52 16.96
CA MET A 315 -0.50 10.23 16.31
C MET A 315 -0.73 9.89 14.84
N LEU A 316 0.00 10.56 13.95
CA LEU A 316 -0.01 10.32 12.51
C LEU A 316 1.34 9.77 12.04
N VAL A 317 1.32 8.71 11.23
CA VAL A 317 2.51 8.17 10.56
C VAL A 317 2.24 8.09 9.07
N VAL A 318 2.93 8.93 8.30
CA VAL A 318 2.78 9.03 6.84
C VAL A 318 3.72 8.02 6.17
N GLY A 319 3.13 7.04 5.47
CA GLY A 319 3.84 6.03 4.70
C GLY A 319 4.08 6.51 3.27
N VAL A 320 5.34 6.84 2.98
CA VAL A 320 5.80 7.33 1.66
C VAL A 320 6.64 6.27 0.96
N TYR A 321 6.41 6.08 -0.32
CA TYR A 321 7.27 5.29 -1.20
C TYR A 321 8.41 6.18 -1.71
N SER A 322 9.58 6.09 -1.09
CA SER A 322 10.67 7.05 -1.34
C SER A 322 11.33 6.90 -2.71
N SER A 323 11.21 5.73 -3.36
CA SER A 323 11.97 5.37 -4.57
C SER A 323 11.68 6.26 -5.80
N ASN A 324 10.62 7.08 -5.76
CA ASN A 324 10.25 8.04 -6.81
C ASN A 324 10.56 9.51 -6.44
N LEU A 325 11.13 9.78 -5.26
CA LEU A 325 11.47 11.13 -4.79
C LEU A 325 12.98 11.33 -4.72
N LYS A 326 13.46 12.52 -5.06
CA LYS A 326 14.80 12.98 -4.68
C LYS A 326 14.82 13.35 -3.20
N ASP A 327 15.99 13.32 -2.57
CA ASP A 327 16.15 13.70 -1.14
C ASP A 327 15.65 15.12 -0.84
N THR A 328 15.78 16.05 -1.81
CA THR A 328 15.24 17.42 -1.73
C THR A 328 13.71 17.45 -1.72
N GLU A 329 13.06 16.70 -2.60
CA GLU A 329 11.60 16.61 -2.72
C GLU A 329 11.00 15.91 -1.49
N LEU A 330 11.71 14.92 -0.95
CA LEU A 330 11.39 14.26 0.31
C LEU A 330 11.55 15.18 1.53
N ALA A 331 12.58 16.04 1.55
CA ALA A 331 12.73 17.06 2.58
C ALA A 331 11.59 18.10 2.52
N THR A 332 11.22 18.58 1.33
CA THR A 332 10.05 19.44 1.12
C THR A 332 8.77 18.76 1.60
N LEU A 333 8.52 17.50 1.26
CA LEU A 333 7.35 16.76 1.75
C LEU A 333 7.26 16.75 3.29
N LYS A 334 8.37 16.46 3.98
CA LYS A 334 8.43 16.46 5.45
C LYS A 334 8.20 17.85 6.06
N GLN A 335 8.72 18.90 5.44
CA GLN A 335 8.52 20.28 5.90
C GLN A 335 7.07 20.75 5.68
N ASN A 336 6.50 20.53 4.50
CA ASN A 336 5.10 20.86 4.20
C ASN A 336 4.14 20.11 5.15
N LEU A 337 4.43 18.83 5.44
CA LEU A 337 3.70 18.02 6.42
C LEU A 337 3.75 18.63 7.83
N LYS A 338 4.92 19.11 8.26
CA LYS A 338 5.09 19.78 9.55
C LYS A 338 4.23 21.06 9.61
N GLU A 339 4.41 21.95 8.64
CA GLU A 339 3.74 23.25 8.58
C GLU A 339 2.22 23.10 8.55
N TYR A 340 1.70 22.18 7.73
CA TYR A 340 0.27 21.88 7.66
C TYR A 340 -0.30 21.46 9.03
N TYR A 341 0.32 20.49 9.71
CA TYR A 341 -0.17 20.00 11.00
C TYR A 341 0.19 20.86 12.22
N GLU A 342 1.03 21.88 12.04
CA GLU A 342 1.27 22.90 13.06
C GLU A 342 0.04 23.81 13.24
N ILE A 343 -0.69 24.09 12.15
CA ILE A 343 -1.93 24.89 12.15
C ILE A 343 -3.23 24.08 12.00
N CYS A 344 -3.21 22.91 11.36
CA CYS A 344 -4.41 22.11 11.10
C CYS A 344 -5.00 21.53 12.39
N ALA A 345 -6.23 21.95 12.72
CA ALA A 345 -7.03 21.45 13.82
C ALA A 345 -8.53 21.61 13.53
N ASP A 346 -9.36 20.72 14.06
CA ASP A 346 -10.80 20.90 14.16
C ASP A 346 -11.12 21.73 15.42
N ALA A 347 -11.49 23.00 15.22
CA ALA A 347 -11.81 23.92 16.31
C ALA A 347 -13.15 23.62 17.01
N ILE A 348 -14.02 22.79 16.42
CA ILE A 348 -15.33 22.43 16.96
C ILE A 348 -15.24 21.13 17.79
N LYS A 349 -14.54 20.11 17.27
CA LYS A 349 -14.33 18.82 17.95
C LYS A 349 -13.05 18.76 18.79
N GLY A 350 -12.17 19.77 18.68
CA GLY A 350 -10.91 19.87 19.43
C GLY A 350 -9.80 18.93 18.92
N PHE A 351 -9.91 18.40 17.70
CA PHE A 351 -8.92 17.48 17.16
C PHE A 351 -7.68 18.22 16.62
N LYS A 352 -6.49 17.78 17.03
CA LYS A 352 -5.20 18.26 16.48
C LYS A 352 -4.20 17.10 16.44
N CYS A 353 -3.28 17.13 15.47
CA CYS A 353 -2.14 16.22 15.45
C CYS A 353 -1.23 16.49 16.67
N THR A 354 -1.08 15.49 17.54
CA THR A 354 -0.19 15.56 18.72
C THR A 354 1.23 15.13 18.37
N SER A 355 1.39 14.19 17.45
CA SER A 355 2.70 13.67 17.04
C SER A 355 2.68 13.16 15.60
N LEU A 356 3.66 13.58 14.82
CA LEU A 356 3.73 13.34 13.38
C LEU A 356 5.04 12.64 13.02
N TYR A 357 4.93 11.57 12.24
CA TYR A 357 6.05 10.72 11.86
C TYR A 357 6.02 10.39 10.37
N TYR A 358 7.20 10.08 9.83
CA TYR A 358 7.44 9.58 8.49
C TYR A 358 7.83 8.09 8.55
N GLN A 359 7.38 7.30 7.58
CA GLN A 359 7.88 5.94 7.36
C GLN A 359 8.12 5.69 5.86
N ASP A 360 9.33 5.24 5.53
CA ASP A 360 9.64 4.75 4.18
C ASP A 360 9.04 3.35 3.97
N VAL A 361 8.08 3.25 3.05
CA VAL A 361 7.33 2.02 2.74
C VAL A 361 7.68 1.44 1.36
N LYS A 362 8.91 1.65 0.88
CA LYS A 362 9.52 0.89 -0.23
C LYS A 362 9.62 -0.62 0.07
N HIS A 363 10.02 -1.41 -0.92
CA HIS A 363 10.24 -2.84 -0.70
C HIS A 363 11.39 -3.11 0.29
N ARG A 364 11.11 -3.94 1.31
CA ARG A 364 12.04 -4.25 2.39
C ARG A 364 13.27 -5.02 1.90
N GLU A 365 14.43 -4.62 2.40
CA GLU A 365 15.70 -5.27 2.09
C GLU A 365 15.85 -6.65 2.76
N ALA A 366 16.79 -7.45 2.27
CA ALA A 366 16.97 -8.84 2.68
C ALA A 366 17.53 -8.97 4.11
N GLY A 367 16.63 -8.99 5.09
CA GLY A 367 16.93 -9.01 6.53
C GLY A 367 16.20 -7.92 7.32
N GLN A 368 15.60 -6.95 6.64
CA GLN A 368 14.90 -5.83 7.26
C GLN A 368 13.54 -6.28 7.84
N VAL A 369 13.43 -6.31 9.18
CA VAL A 369 12.23 -6.75 9.90
C VAL A 369 11.16 -5.65 9.98
N VAL A 370 11.56 -4.37 10.01
CA VAL A 370 10.68 -3.21 10.13
C VAL A 370 11.25 -2.06 9.28
N SER A 371 10.39 -1.24 8.66
CA SER A 371 10.81 0.04 8.06
C SER A 371 11.05 1.06 9.17
N PRO A 372 12.21 1.76 9.20
CA PRO A 372 12.46 2.78 10.22
C PRO A 372 11.39 3.88 10.17
N ILE A 373 11.09 4.44 11.34
CA ILE A 373 10.13 5.53 11.53
C ILE A 373 10.91 6.74 12.03
N GLU A 374 10.67 7.89 11.42
CA GLU A 374 11.32 9.16 11.70
C GLU A 374 10.31 10.14 12.29
N HIS A 375 10.69 10.90 13.31
CA HIS A 375 9.81 11.89 13.97
C HIS A 375 9.93 13.25 13.27
N ILE A 376 8.81 13.75 12.76
CA ILE A 376 8.73 15.06 12.09
C ILE A 376 8.46 16.17 13.12
N SER A 377 7.37 16.04 13.90
CA SER A 377 6.92 17.09 14.82
C SER A 377 6.03 16.58 15.95
N GLY A 378 5.76 17.45 16.93
CA GLY A 378 4.93 17.15 18.09
C GLY A 378 5.64 16.36 19.19
N CYS A 379 4.86 15.75 20.09
CA CYS A 379 5.38 15.01 21.25
C CYS A 379 5.95 13.63 20.86
N ARG A 380 7.08 13.24 21.44
CA ARG A 380 7.66 11.90 21.22
C ARG A 380 6.99 10.84 22.08
N SER A 381 5.75 10.48 21.73
CA SER A 381 5.07 9.31 22.29
C SER A 381 5.83 8.02 21.90
N THR A 382 5.94 7.06 22.81
CA THR A 382 6.57 5.76 22.53
C THR A 382 5.69 4.93 21.58
N ILE A 383 6.28 4.34 20.53
CA ILE A 383 5.59 3.66 19.42
C ILE A 383 5.29 2.18 19.72
#